data_AF-A0A0A1VWF8-F1
#
_entry.id   AF-A0A0A1VWF8-F1
#
_cell.length_a   1.000
_cell.length_b   1.000
_cell.length_c   1.000
_cell.angle_alpha   90.00
_cell.angle_beta   90.00
_cell.angle_gamma   90.00
#
_symmetry.space_group_name_H-M   'P 1'
#
loop_
_entity.id
_entity.type
_entity.pdbx_description
1 polymer ?
#
loop_
_entity_poly.entity_id
_entity_poly.type
_entity_poly.pdbx_seq_one_letter_code
_entity_poly.pdbx_strand_id
1 'polypeptide(L)'
;MDKIYRTRENRAWCKERGIRISGPPLGRPAKNVSKEQKKQATDDERIRNCIEGKFGQGKRRFSLGKVMAKLPHTSFSAIAITFLVMNLSNLLRQVFWAFLCLKWKNSTFSRSMIRISYNLKINQQLKLMLVAK
;
A
#
# COMPACT_ATOMS: atom_id res chain seq x y z
N MET A 1 -10.36 9.24 -13.52
CA MET A 1 -10.28 8.87 -14.95
C MET A 1 -9.71 10.04 -15.73
N ASP A 2 -8.84 9.78 -16.70
CA ASP A 2 -8.15 10.86 -17.44
C ASP A 2 -9.13 11.65 -18.31
N LYS A 3 -8.80 12.92 -18.54
CA LYS A 3 -9.64 13.82 -19.34
C LYS A 3 -9.89 13.28 -20.75
N ILE A 4 -8.91 12.62 -21.35
CA ILE A 4 -8.99 12.08 -22.72
C ILE A 4 -10.10 11.02 -22.86
N TYR A 5 -10.42 10.29 -21.80
CA TYR A 5 -11.45 9.25 -21.82
C TYR A 5 -12.85 9.73 -21.43
N ARG A 6 -13.01 11.01 -21.05
CA ARG A 6 -14.30 11.57 -20.60
C ARG A 6 -15.19 12.07 -21.76
N THR A 7 -15.19 11.37 -22.88
CA THR A 7 -16.07 11.67 -24.03
C THR A 7 -17.53 11.28 -23.74
N ARG A 8 -18.47 11.83 -24.52
CA ARG A 8 -19.91 11.48 -24.38
C ARG A 8 -20.14 10.00 -24.71
N GLU A 9 -19.50 9.51 -25.76
CA GLU A 9 -19.56 8.10 -26.19
C GLU A 9 -19.08 7.15 -25.10
N ASN A 10 -17.88 7.38 -24.53
CA ASN A 10 -17.36 6.53 -23.46
C ASN A 10 -18.26 6.53 -22.22
N ARG A 11 -18.94 7.65 -21.95
CA ARG A 11 -19.89 7.75 -20.85
C ARG A 11 -21.16 6.95 -21.10
N ALA A 12 -21.72 7.03 -22.30
CA ALA A 12 -22.85 6.21 -22.71
C ALA A 12 -22.49 4.72 -22.61
N TRP A 13 -21.35 4.33 -23.19
CA TRP A 13 -20.84 2.96 -23.17
C TRP A 13 -20.67 2.39 -21.75
N CYS A 14 -20.10 3.18 -20.83
CA CYS A 14 -19.97 2.79 -19.42
C CYS A 14 -21.32 2.72 -18.71
N LYS A 15 -22.23 3.67 -18.98
CA LYS A 15 -23.56 3.72 -18.35
C LYS A 15 -24.39 2.49 -18.74
N GLU A 16 -24.37 2.11 -20.02
CA GLU A 16 -25.02 0.90 -20.54
C GLU A 16 -24.55 -0.37 -19.83
N ARG A 17 -23.28 -0.41 -19.40
CA ARG A 17 -22.65 -1.55 -18.72
C ARG A 17 -22.65 -1.44 -17.20
N GLY A 18 -23.33 -0.45 -16.63
CA GLY A 18 -23.36 -0.23 -15.18
C GLY A 18 -22.02 0.20 -14.57
N ILE A 19 -21.07 0.67 -15.39
CA ILE A 19 -19.75 1.11 -14.93
C ILE A 19 -19.84 2.56 -14.47
N ARG A 20 -19.58 2.79 -13.18
CA ARG A 20 -19.50 4.14 -12.60
C ARG A 20 -18.23 4.84 -13.07
N ILE A 21 -18.38 5.98 -13.74
CA ILE A 21 -17.24 6.82 -14.15
C ILE A 21 -16.87 7.80 -13.03
N SER A 22 -15.60 7.76 -12.62
CA SER A 22 -15.01 8.74 -11.72
C SER A 22 -14.63 10.03 -12.45
N GLY A 23 -15.17 11.16 -11.99
CA GLY A 23 -14.80 12.50 -12.45
C GLY A 23 -16.01 13.44 -12.56
N PRO A 24 -15.77 14.75 -12.73
CA PRO A 24 -16.86 15.72 -12.79
C PRO A 24 -17.72 15.54 -14.05
N PRO A 25 -18.99 16.00 -14.01
CA PRO A 25 -19.89 15.97 -15.16
C PRO A 25 -19.33 16.78 -16.34
N LEU A 26 -19.86 16.53 -17.53
CA LEU A 26 -19.51 17.33 -18.71
C LEU A 26 -20.32 18.62 -18.64
N GLY A 27 -19.69 19.74 -19.02
CA GLY A 27 -20.32 21.06 -18.94
C GLY A 27 -20.14 21.73 -17.58
N ARG A 28 -21.15 22.49 -17.16
CA ARG A 28 -21.07 23.32 -15.95
C ARG A 28 -21.04 22.46 -14.68
N PRO A 29 -20.08 22.68 -13.76
CA PRO A 29 -20.09 22.00 -12.47
C PRO A 29 -21.33 22.42 -11.65
N ALA A 30 -21.87 21.50 -10.86
CA ALA A 30 -23.00 21.79 -9.97
C ALA A 30 -22.61 22.81 -8.90
N LYS A 31 -23.50 23.77 -8.61
CA LYS A 31 -23.27 24.84 -7.62
C LYS A 31 -23.14 24.30 -6.19
N ASN A 32 -23.91 23.27 -5.86
CA ASN A 32 -23.87 22.58 -4.59
C ASN A 32 -23.51 21.12 -4.84
N VAL A 33 -22.34 20.69 -4.38
CA VAL A 33 -21.91 19.27 -4.41
C VAL A 33 -22.10 18.72 -3.01
N SER A 34 -22.81 17.60 -2.91
CA SER A 34 -23.03 16.89 -1.64
C SER A 34 -21.71 16.47 -0.97
N LYS A 35 -21.72 16.32 0.36
CA LYS A 35 -20.51 15.91 1.11
C LYS A 35 -20.06 14.51 0.70
N GLU A 36 -21.02 13.65 0.38
CA GLU A 36 -20.86 12.26 -0.02
C GLU A 36 -20.15 12.17 -1.39
N GLN A 37 -20.59 12.98 -2.37
CA GLN A 37 -19.94 13.05 -3.67
C GLN A 37 -18.50 13.56 -3.58
N LYS A 38 -18.23 14.53 -2.69
CA LYS A 38 -16.86 15.01 -2.45
C LYS A 38 -15.99 13.90 -1.85
N LYS A 39 -16.49 13.17 -0.85
CA LYS A 39 -15.77 12.04 -0.25
C LYS A 39 -15.44 10.97 -1.29
N GLN A 40 -16.43 10.59 -2.11
CA GLN A 40 -16.23 9.61 -3.18
C GLN A 40 -15.18 10.08 -4.19
N ALA A 41 -15.18 11.36 -4.57
CA ALA A 41 -14.17 11.92 -5.47
C ALA A 41 -12.76 11.83 -4.88
N THR A 42 -12.60 12.16 -3.60
CA THR A 42 -11.32 12.05 -2.89
C THR A 42 -10.82 10.60 -2.83
N ASP A 43 -11.71 9.65 -2.54
CA ASP A 43 -11.35 8.23 -2.49
C ASP A 43 -10.96 7.69 -3.87
N ASP A 44 -11.71 8.07 -4.92
CA ASP A 44 -11.38 7.75 -6.31
C ASP A 44 -10.00 8.33 -6.72
N GLU A 45 -9.69 9.56 -6.28
CA GLU A 45 -8.38 10.19 -6.51
C GLU A 45 -7.25 9.49 -5.74
N ARG A 46 -7.49 9.07 -4.49
CA ARG A 46 -6.50 8.31 -3.71
C ARG A 46 -6.17 6.98 -4.38
N ILE A 47 -7.18 6.26 -4.89
CA ILE A 47 -7.00 5.02 -5.64
C ILE A 47 -6.17 5.29 -6.90
N ARG A 48 -6.53 6.33 -7.67
CA ARG A 48 -5.78 6.71 -8.87
C ARG A 48 -4.31 7.00 -8.56
N ASN A 49 -4.04 7.81 -7.54
CA ASN A 49 -2.67 8.15 -7.13
C ASN A 49 -1.87 6.90 -6.74
N CYS A 50 -2.49 5.95 -6.04
CA CYS A 50 -1.86 4.67 -5.69
C CYS A 50 -1.48 3.87 -6.95
N ILE A 51 -2.40 3.77 -7.90
CA ILE A 51 -2.21 3.08 -9.19
C ILE A 51 -1.09 3.75 -10.00
N GLU A 52 -1.15 5.06 -10.18
CA GLU A 52 -0.13 5.84 -10.90
C GLU A 52 1.25 5.71 -10.25
N GLY A 53 1.31 5.74 -8.92
CA GLY A 53 2.53 5.50 -8.17
C GLY A 53 3.12 4.12 -8.46
N LYS A 54 2.30 3.06 -8.52
CA LYS A 54 2.75 1.70 -8.85
C LYS A 54 3.23 1.58 -10.29
N PHE A 55 2.53 2.17 -11.25
CA PHE A 55 2.98 2.20 -12.64
C PHE A 55 4.27 3.02 -12.80
N GLY A 56 4.41 4.14 -12.09
CA GLY A 56 5.64 4.92 -12.06
C GLY A 56 6.83 4.13 -11.52
N GLN A 57 6.62 3.37 -10.43
CA GLN A 57 7.61 2.42 -9.90
C GLN A 57 7.97 1.35 -10.93
N GLY A 58 6.98 0.74 -11.58
CA GLY A 58 7.21 -0.23 -12.66
C GLY A 58 8.08 0.33 -13.79
N LYS A 59 7.79 1.55 -14.23
CA LYS A 59 8.55 2.21 -15.30
C LYS A 59 9.98 2.57 -14.90
N ARG A 60 10.18 3.13 -13.69
CA ARG A 60 11.48 3.63 -13.22
C ARG A 60 12.37 2.53 -12.63
N ARG A 61 11.84 1.74 -11.71
CA ARG A 61 12.61 0.73 -10.96
C ARG A 61 12.70 -0.61 -11.68
N PHE A 62 11.67 -0.97 -12.44
CA PHE A 62 11.60 -2.27 -13.14
C PHE A 62 11.69 -2.11 -14.66
N SER A 63 12.15 -0.96 -15.15
CA SER A 63 12.46 -0.71 -16.57
C SER A 63 11.31 -0.92 -17.55
N LEU A 64 10.04 -0.92 -17.10
CA LEU A 64 8.89 -0.96 -18.02
C LEU A 64 8.84 0.25 -18.96
N GLY A 65 9.53 1.35 -18.63
CA GLY A 65 9.66 2.51 -19.51
C GLY A 65 10.64 2.31 -20.67
N LYS A 66 11.43 1.23 -20.66
CA LYS A 66 12.47 0.95 -21.67
C LYS A 66 12.56 -0.54 -22.01
N VAL A 67 11.46 -1.11 -22.50
CA VAL A 67 11.46 -2.48 -23.05
C VAL A 67 12.11 -2.43 -24.44
N MET A 68 13.28 -3.06 -24.59
CA MET A 68 14.06 -3.02 -25.83
C MET A 68 13.78 -4.19 -26.79
N ALA A 69 12.95 -5.14 -26.38
CA ALA A 69 12.54 -6.26 -27.21
C ALA A 69 11.88 -5.78 -28.51
N LYS A 70 12.33 -6.34 -29.64
CA LYS A 70 11.90 -5.92 -30.99
C LYS A 70 10.70 -6.72 -31.51
N LEU A 71 10.50 -7.94 -31.03
CA LEU A 71 9.40 -8.81 -31.45
C LEU A 71 8.24 -8.73 -30.43
N PRO A 72 6.98 -8.85 -30.87
CA PRO A 72 5.82 -8.72 -30.00
C PRO A 72 5.75 -9.80 -28.92
N HIS A 73 6.11 -11.04 -29.24
CA HIS A 73 6.07 -12.12 -28.26
C HIS A 73 7.16 -11.98 -27.18
N THR A 74 8.35 -11.50 -27.54
CA THR A 74 9.44 -11.28 -26.57
C THR A 74 9.16 -10.09 -25.67
N SER A 75 8.57 -9.01 -26.21
CA SER A 75 8.18 -7.86 -25.41
C SER A 75 7.04 -8.18 -24.44
N PHE A 76 6.05 -8.98 -24.87
CA PHE A 76 4.99 -9.48 -23.97
C PHE A 76 5.57 -10.29 -22.80
N SER A 77 6.44 -11.27 -23.09
CA SER A 77 7.07 -12.08 -22.04
C SER A 77 7.93 -11.23 -21.10
N ALA A 78 8.70 -10.26 -21.62
CA ALA A 78 9.49 -9.35 -20.79
C ALA A 78 8.61 -8.51 -19.85
N ILE A 79 7.47 -8.01 -20.34
CA ILE A 79 6.51 -7.26 -19.52
C ILE A 79 5.87 -8.17 -18.46
N ALA A 80 5.46 -9.38 -18.83
CA ALA A 80 4.84 -10.35 -17.93
C ALA A 80 5.78 -10.75 -16.78
N ILE A 81 7.03 -11.09 -17.09
CA ILE A 81 8.08 -11.39 -16.10
C ILE A 81 8.30 -10.18 -15.19
N THR A 82 8.30 -8.97 -15.74
CA THR A 82 8.46 -7.76 -14.95
C THR A 82 7.36 -7.62 -13.89
N PHE A 83 6.09 -7.85 -14.26
CA PHE A 83 4.98 -7.83 -13.31
C PHE A 83 5.09 -8.94 -12.25
N LEU A 84 5.54 -10.14 -12.64
CA LEU A 84 5.82 -11.23 -11.71
C LEU A 84 6.87 -10.81 -10.66
N VAL A 85 7.99 -10.26 -11.10
CA VAL A 85 9.07 -9.77 -10.21
C VAL A 85 8.58 -8.64 -9.30
N MET A 86 7.77 -7.71 -9.82
CA MET A 86 7.16 -6.65 -9.01
C MET A 86 6.29 -7.21 -7.88
N ASN A 87 5.48 -8.22 -8.17
CA ASN A 87 4.62 -8.87 -7.18
C ASN A 87 5.44 -9.65 -6.15
N LEU A 88 6.44 -10.41 -6.60
CA LEU A 88 7.33 -11.15 -5.70
C LEU A 88 8.12 -10.21 -4.77
N SER A 89 8.62 -9.10 -5.29
CA SER A 89 9.31 -8.08 -4.47
C SER A 89 8.40 -7.49 -3.40
N ASN A 90 7.11 -7.28 -3.70
CA ASN A 90 6.14 -6.83 -2.71
C ASN A 90 5.89 -7.90 -1.63
N LEU A 91 5.76 -9.17 -2.02
CA LEU A 91 5.57 -10.28 -1.09
C LEU A 91 6.78 -10.45 -0.17
N LEU A 92 8.00 -10.46 -0.73
CA LEU A 92 9.23 -10.55 0.04
C LEU A 92 9.35 -9.38 1.04
N ARG A 93 8.98 -8.17 0.63
CA ARG A 93 8.93 -7.02 1.54
C ARG A 93 7.95 -7.25 2.69
N GLN A 94 6.75 -7.76 2.42
CA GLN A 94 5.75 -8.05 3.46
C GLN A 94 6.23 -9.12 4.44
N VAL A 95 6.78 -10.23 3.93
CA VAL A 95 7.33 -11.31 4.76
C VAL A 95 8.50 -10.80 5.60
N PHE A 96 9.38 -9.99 5.02
CA PHE A 96 10.49 -9.37 5.73
C PHE A 96 10.00 -8.45 6.86
N TRP A 97 9.02 -7.59 6.60
CA TRP A 97 8.42 -6.75 7.65
C TRP A 97 7.73 -7.57 8.73
N ALA A 98 6.98 -8.60 8.36
CA ALA A 98 6.35 -9.50 9.33
C ALA A 98 7.40 -10.18 10.21
N PHE A 99 8.48 -10.69 9.62
CA PHE A 99 9.60 -11.29 10.34
C PHE A 99 10.27 -10.28 11.30
N LEU A 100 10.56 -9.06 10.83
CA LEU A 100 11.13 -8.00 11.67
C LEU A 100 10.20 -7.62 12.82
N CYS A 101 8.90 -7.46 12.56
CA CYS A 101 7.91 -7.13 13.58
C CYS A 101 7.81 -8.25 14.64
N LEU A 102 7.84 -9.53 14.23
CA LEU A 102 7.82 -10.66 15.15
C LEU A 102 9.10 -10.72 16.01
N LYS A 103 10.28 -10.51 15.40
CA LYS A 103 11.56 -10.46 16.13
C LYS A 103 11.62 -9.29 17.11
N TRP A 104 11.08 -8.13 16.75
CA TRP A 104 11.04 -6.94 17.62
C TRP A 104 10.08 -7.10 18.80
N LYS A 105 8.94 -7.78 18.61
CA LYS A 105 8.04 -8.14 19.73
C LYS A 105 8.69 -9.13 20.70
N ASN A 106 9.41 -10.12 20.18
CA ASN A 106 10.08 -11.12 21.02
C ASN A 106 11.27 -10.54 21.81
N SER A 107 12.00 -9.58 21.26
CA SER A 107 13.13 -8.94 21.96
C SER A 107 12.70 -7.95 23.05
N THR A 108 11.56 -7.26 22.88
CA THR A 108 11.03 -6.33 23.88
C THR A 108 10.36 -7.05 25.04
N PHE A 109 9.63 -8.14 24.76
CA PHE A 109 9.03 -8.99 25.79
C PHE A 109 10.09 -9.64 26.69
N SER A 110 11.14 -10.25 26.11
CA SER A 110 12.21 -10.88 26.89
C SER A 110 12.96 -9.87 27.76
N ARG A 111 13.26 -8.67 27.24
CA ARG A 111 13.96 -7.61 27.99
C ARG A 111 13.13 -7.06 29.15
N SER A 112 11.82 -6.96 28.99
CA SER A 112 10.88 -6.59 30.06
C SER A 112 10.82 -7.64 31.16
N MET A 113 10.70 -8.92 30.78
CA MET A 113 10.64 -10.04 31.72
C MET A 113 11.95 -10.18 32.53
N ILE A 114 13.10 -10.02 31.86
CA ILE A 114 14.41 -10.00 32.51
C ILE A 114 14.49 -8.86 33.53
N ARG A 115 14.05 -7.64 33.16
CA ARG A 115 14.03 -6.48 34.08
C ARG A 115 13.13 -6.69 35.29
N ILE A 116 11.95 -7.29 35.09
CA ILE A 116 11.01 -7.63 36.18
C ILE A 116 11.65 -8.67 37.12
N SER A 117 12.27 -9.71 36.57
CA SER A 117 12.96 -10.75 37.35
C SER A 117 14.08 -10.19 38.22
N TYR A 118 14.93 -9.29 37.69
CA TYR A 118 15.98 -8.64 38.47
C TYR A 118 15.43 -7.74 39.58
N ASN A 119 14.39 -6.94 39.29
CA ASN A 119 13.77 -6.08 40.30
C ASN A 119 13.09 -6.89 41.41
N LEU A 120 12.42 -8.00 41.08
CA LEU A 120 11.80 -8.87 42.07
C LEU A 120 12.86 -9.51 42.98
N LYS A 121 13.99 -9.94 42.42
CA LYS A 121 15.11 -10.51 43.18
C LYS A 121 15.75 -9.49 44.12
N ILE A 122 15.93 -8.25 43.68
CA ILE A 122 16.43 -7.15 44.52
C ILE A 122 15.48 -6.87 45.69
N ASN A 123 14.16 -6.79 45.42
CA ASN A 123 13.17 -6.54 46.46
C ASN A 123 13.11 -7.66 47.50
N GLN A 124 13.26 -8.92 47.08
CA GLN A 124 13.37 -10.05 48.01
C GLN A 124 14.61 -9.95 48.90
N GLN A 125 15.77 -9.58 48.34
CA GLN A 125 17.01 -9.40 49.11
C GLN A 125 16.92 -8.23 50.10
N LEU A 126 16.35 -7.09 49.69
CA LEU A 126 16.12 -5.94 50.58
C LEU A 126 15.18 -6.28 51.73
N LYS A 127 14.13 -7.06 51.45
CA LYS A 127 13.17 -7.51 52.47
C LYS A 127 13.82 -8.45 53.48
N LEU A 128 14.71 -9.34 53.04
CA LEU A 128 15.49 -10.20 53.93
C LEU A 128 16.46 -9.41 54.81
N MET A 129 17.14 -8.39 54.26
CA MET A 129 18.04 -7.53 55.02
C MET A 129 17.33 -6.63 56.05
N LEU A 130 16.07 -6.25 55.81
CA LEU A 130 15.27 -5.46 56.75
C LEU A 130 14.70 -6.28 57.91
N VAL A 131 14.46 -7.58 57.71
CA VAL A 131 13.95 -8.49 58.76
C VAL A 131 15.08 -9.04 59.64
N ALA A 132 16.32 -9.01 59.15
CA ALA A 132 17.51 -9.47 59.88
C ALA A 132 18.19 -8.37 60.73
N LYS A 133 17.60 -7.17 60.82
CA LYS A 133 18.01 -6.07 61.72
C LYS A 133 17.00 -5.94 62.85
#